data_AF-A0AAN4Z687-F1
#
_entry.id   AF-A0AAN4Z687-F1
#
_cell.length_a   1.000
_cell.length_b   1.000
_cell.length_c   1.000
_cell.angle_alpha   90.00
_cell.angle_beta   90.00
_cell.angle_gamma   90.00
#
_symmetry.space_group_name_H-M   'P 1'
#
loop_
_entity.id
_entity.type
_entity.pdbx_description
1 polymer ?
#
loop_
_entity_poly.entity_id
_entity_poly.type
_entity_poly.pdbx_seq_one_letter_code
_entity_poly.pdbx_strand_id
1 'polypeptide(L)'
;GYATGMVGKWHLGINEELSDDGAHLPSKRGFDYVGVNLPFTNVWECDTTKELYAKGPNRTLCFLYDGDEIVQQPMQFEHMTENLVADWRHFLAERRTEPNRPFFFYFSFPHVHSAQFASSAFLGKSMRGLYGDNINEMAWAVGEVLDSIRSADIAEETLVVLMSDHGPHVELCLNGGSTAGLKGGKSNSYEGGFRIPFVAWQPGSIEAGRVSHEVVSSMDIYRTFLERNKCAAADAIRPQKHLDGANIWNELRGAETEGQLAKKRPIVYYCNTHLMAVRIGRFKVHFKTSPIFINETAAQTLANWCPGGKPKDDWYVSQKCPDEELIVHDPPLVFDLDADPFEMYPFTPSEKTDAIRHKASVFIGEHRSSIIQVKQQLGKYNTSLLPCCDPPACQCDKLGRRKDGVKSADMKRFDKMAERQGILEAEENMLGELIDEAAQTVHKNRAAHRRQKLHRQRRTTDSEERSFEEAQLLNWFNW
;
A
#
# COMPACT_ATOMS: atom_id res chain seq x y z
N GLY A 1 30.17 -0.01 -5.98
CA GLY A 1 30.44 1.15 -5.12
C GLY A 1 29.51 1.14 -3.92
N TYR A 2 28.20 1.05 -4.16
CA TYR A 2 27.23 0.86 -3.09
C TYR A 2 27.41 -0.46 -2.36
N ALA A 3 27.07 -0.49 -1.07
CA ALA A 3 26.73 -1.71 -0.37
C ALA A 3 25.21 -1.93 -0.49
N THR A 4 24.79 -3.07 -0.99
CA THR A 4 23.38 -3.32 -1.31
C THR A 4 22.77 -4.35 -0.35
N GLY A 5 21.58 -4.05 0.17
CA GLY A 5 20.85 -4.92 1.10
C GLY A 5 19.41 -5.14 0.69
N MET A 6 18.86 -6.31 0.98
CA MET A 6 17.44 -6.61 0.79
C MET A 6 16.88 -7.49 1.92
N VAL A 7 15.63 -7.21 2.31
CA VAL A 7 14.80 -8.09 3.16
C VAL A 7 13.37 -8.14 2.63
N GLY A 8 12.68 -9.24 2.93
CA GLY A 8 11.25 -9.43 2.64
C GLY A 8 10.94 -9.95 1.24
N LYS A 9 9.82 -9.54 0.65
CA LYS A 9 9.26 -10.13 -0.59
C LYS A 9 10.14 -9.84 -1.82
N TRP A 10 10.48 -10.88 -2.58
CA TRP A 10 11.19 -10.79 -3.86
C TRP A 10 10.26 -10.88 -5.06
N HIS A 11 9.64 -12.04 -5.27
CA HIS A 11 8.65 -12.29 -6.32
C HIS A 11 9.13 -12.05 -7.77
N LEU A 12 10.43 -12.18 -8.04
CA LEU A 12 11.04 -12.00 -9.36
C LEU A 12 11.78 -13.27 -9.84
N GLY A 13 11.26 -14.43 -9.45
CA GLY A 13 11.80 -15.75 -9.76
C GLY A 13 12.60 -16.36 -8.61
N ILE A 14 12.78 -17.67 -8.66
CA ILE A 14 13.55 -18.43 -7.66
C ILE A 14 14.62 -19.25 -8.38
N ASN A 15 14.16 -20.25 -9.14
CA ASN A 15 14.98 -21.26 -9.77
C ASN A 15 14.87 -21.20 -11.30
N GLU A 16 15.87 -21.70 -12.02
CA GLU A 16 15.89 -21.78 -13.49
C GLU A 16 15.77 -23.22 -14.01
N GLU A 17 16.61 -24.13 -13.51
CA GLU A 17 16.77 -25.50 -14.00
C GLU A 17 16.55 -26.56 -12.91
N LEU A 18 16.96 -26.29 -11.66
CA LEU A 18 16.86 -27.21 -10.51
C LEU A 18 16.08 -26.57 -9.35
N SER A 19 15.45 -27.39 -8.51
CA SER A 19 14.67 -26.92 -7.34
C SER A 19 15.45 -26.13 -6.29
N ASP A 20 16.78 -26.13 -6.37
CA ASP A 20 17.72 -25.57 -5.39
C ASP A 20 18.81 -24.69 -6.03
N ASP A 21 18.72 -24.36 -7.32
CA ASP A 21 19.78 -23.57 -7.97
C ASP A 21 19.76 -22.08 -7.59
N GLY A 22 18.61 -21.55 -7.15
CA GLY A 22 18.43 -20.17 -6.74
C GLY A 22 18.84 -19.15 -7.81
N ALA A 23 18.81 -19.51 -9.10
CA ALA A 23 19.37 -18.72 -10.20
C ALA A 23 18.76 -17.32 -10.35
N HIS A 24 17.60 -17.09 -9.73
CA HIS A 24 16.85 -15.85 -9.78
C HIS A 24 16.70 -15.17 -8.42
N LEU A 25 17.35 -15.67 -7.37
CA LEU A 25 17.32 -15.09 -6.03
C LEU A 25 18.01 -13.71 -5.96
N PRO A 26 17.70 -12.88 -4.95
CA PRO A 26 18.24 -11.51 -4.82
C PRO A 26 19.78 -11.45 -4.81
N SER A 27 20.45 -12.42 -4.21
CA SER A 27 21.93 -12.50 -4.18
C SER A 27 22.53 -12.57 -5.59
N LYS A 28 21.78 -13.11 -6.56
CA LYS A 28 22.17 -13.20 -7.98
C LYS A 28 21.74 -11.97 -8.78
N ARG A 29 21.24 -10.92 -8.11
CA ARG A 29 20.69 -9.70 -8.71
C ARG A 29 21.29 -8.42 -8.13
N GLY A 30 22.49 -8.53 -7.55
CA GLY A 30 23.30 -7.38 -7.13
C GLY A 30 23.06 -6.93 -5.70
N PHE A 31 22.43 -7.75 -4.86
CA PHE A 31 22.34 -7.54 -3.42
C PHE A 31 23.50 -8.25 -2.69
N ASP A 32 24.36 -7.47 -2.02
CA ASP A 32 25.50 -7.96 -1.25
C ASP A 32 25.03 -8.65 0.05
N TYR A 33 23.98 -8.10 0.67
CA TYR A 33 23.32 -8.64 1.86
C TYR A 33 21.88 -8.99 1.53
N VAL A 34 21.47 -10.22 1.85
CA VAL A 34 20.10 -10.67 1.73
C VAL A 34 19.74 -11.34 3.06
N GLY A 35 18.87 -10.69 3.84
CA GLY A 35 18.39 -11.26 5.09
C GLY A 35 17.22 -12.21 4.88
N VAL A 36 16.33 -12.26 5.89
CA VAL A 36 15.07 -12.97 5.81
C VAL A 36 14.25 -12.42 4.62
N ASN A 37 13.86 -13.32 3.73
CA ASN A 37 13.18 -12.96 2.49
C ASN A 37 12.19 -14.03 2.04
N LEU A 38 11.20 -13.59 1.26
CA LEU A 38 10.16 -14.44 0.68
C LEU A 38 10.37 -14.42 -0.85
N PRO A 39 10.99 -15.46 -1.44
CA PRO A 39 11.19 -15.50 -2.89
C PRO A 39 9.87 -15.49 -3.68
N PHE A 40 8.80 -16.00 -3.07
CA PHE A 40 7.44 -15.96 -3.57
C PHE A 40 6.53 -15.07 -2.70
N THR A 41 5.38 -14.64 -3.22
CA THR A 41 4.48 -13.72 -2.52
C THR A 41 3.74 -14.38 -1.36
N ASN A 42 3.34 -13.58 -0.37
CA ASN A 42 2.54 -14.01 0.77
C ASN A 42 1.06 -14.21 0.39
N VAL A 43 0.75 -15.35 -0.23
CA VAL A 43 -0.59 -15.71 -0.73
C VAL A 43 -1.52 -16.19 0.37
N TRP A 44 -2.84 -16.22 0.13
CA TRP A 44 -3.82 -16.68 1.11
C TRP A 44 -3.62 -18.15 1.47
N GLU A 45 -2.98 -18.95 0.61
CA GLU A 45 -2.63 -20.33 0.93
C GLU A 45 -1.60 -20.42 2.05
N CYS A 46 -0.94 -19.32 2.42
CA CYS A 46 -0.04 -19.25 3.56
C CYS A 46 -0.75 -18.96 4.88
N ASP A 47 -2.07 -18.72 4.87
CA ASP A 47 -2.85 -18.49 6.08
C ASP A 47 -2.66 -19.63 7.10
N THR A 48 -2.05 -19.28 8.24
CA THR A 48 -1.83 -20.18 9.38
C THR A 48 -3.01 -20.18 10.36
N THR A 49 -3.86 -19.15 10.33
CA THR A 49 -5.06 -19.03 11.18
C THR A 49 -6.19 -19.93 10.69
N LYS A 50 -6.20 -20.22 9.37
CA LYS A 50 -7.26 -20.94 8.65
C LYS A 50 -8.60 -20.23 8.62
N GLU A 51 -8.66 -18.96 9.05
CA GLU A 51 -9.87 -18.14 9.01
C GLU A 51 -10.17 -17.65 7.59
N LEU A 52 -9.12 -17.34 6.81
CA LEU A 52 -9.24 -16.94 5.41
C LEU A 52 -9.25 -18.16 4.49
N TYR A 53 -8.34 -19.11 4.74
CA TYR A 53 -8.13 -20.29 3.90
C TYR A 53 -7.99 -21.57 4.74
N ALA A 54 -9.08 -22.34 4.82
CA ALA A 54 -9.18 -23.53 5.68
C ALA A 54 -8.14 -24.65 5.39
N LYS A 55 -7.58 -24.69 4.18
CA LYS A 55 -6.59 -25.70 3.76
C LYS A 55 -5.13 -25.22 3.94
N GLY A 56 -4.91 -24.02 4.46
CA GLY A 56 -3.57 -23.48 4.71
C GLY A 56 -2.87 -24.11 5.92
N PRO A 57 -1.54 -23.91 6.07
CA PRO A 57 -0.64 -23.33 5.07
C PRO A 57 -0.22 -24.35 3.99
N ASN A 58 -0.12 -23.92 2.72
CA ASN A 58 0.40 -24.73 1.62
C ASN A 58 1.93 -24.66 1.54
N ARG A 59 2.60 -25.71 1.99
CA ARG A 59 4.06 -25.80 2.06
C ARG A 59 4.77 -25.59 0.72
N THR A 60 4.13 -25.89 -0.40
CA THR A 60 4.74 -25.70 -1.73
C THR A 60 4.80 -24.24 -2.18
N LEU A 61 4.10 -23.34 -1.49
CA LEU A 61 4.07 -21.91 -1.79
C LEU A 61 4.63 -21.06 -0.65
N CYS A 62 4.66 -21.62 0.57
CA CYS A 62 4.88 -20.86 1.79
C CYS A 62 6.24 -21.20 2.40
N PHE A 63 7.33 -20.69 1.83
CA PHE A 63 8.69 -20.91 2.32
C PHE A 63 9.38 -19.58 2.61
N LEU A 64 10.20 -19.57 3.65
CA LEU A 64 10.99 -18.42 4.08
C LEU A 64 12.46 -18.73 3.87
N TYR A 65 13.17 -17.76 3.30
CA TYR A 65 14.60 -17.82 3.05
C TYR A 65 15.35 -16.91 4.01
N ASP A 66 16.62 -17.21 4.25
CA ASP A 66 17.62 -16.34 4.84
C ASP A 66 18.85 -16.39 3.95
N GLY A 67 19.17 -15.28 3.29
CA GLY A 67 20.04 -15.31 2.12
C GLY A 67 19.46 -16.21 1.00
N ASP A 68 20.23 -17.21 0.60
CA ASP A 68 19.86 -18.16 -0.46
C ASP A 68 19.27 -19.49 0.09
N GLU A 69 19.15 -19.63 1.40
CA GLU A 69 18.79 -20.89 2.05
C GLU A 69 17.35 -20.89 2.57
N ILE A 70 16.61 -21.98 2.34
CA ILE A 70 15.29 -22.17 2.97
C ILE A 70 15.50 -22.43 4.46
N VAL A 71 14.91 -21.57 5.29
CA VAL A 71 14.98 -21.65 6.75
C VAL A 71 13.66 -22.01 7.41
N GLN A 72 12.52 -21.77 6.78
CA GLN A 72 11.22 -22.27 7.26
C GLN A 72 10.31 -22.70 6.13
N GLN A 73 9.66 -23.86 6.27
CA GLN A 73 8.63 -24.35 5.37
C GLN A 73 7.65 -25.23 6.17
N PRO A 74 6.36 -24.86 6.35
CA PRO A 74 5.80 -23.57 5.96
C PRO A 74 6.42 -22.41 6.74
N MET A 75 6.44 -21.20 6.16
CA MET A 75 6.88 -19.99 6.88
C MET A 75 5.98 -19.70 8.10
N GLN A 76 6.54 -19.09 9.14
CA GLN A 76 5.81 -18.66 10.34
C GLN A 76 5.80 -17.13 10.44
N PHE A 77 4.65 -16.55 10.80
CA PHE A 77 4.48 -15.10 10.82
C PHE A 77 4.79 -14.43 12.17
N GLU A 78 4.80 -15.18 13.26
CA GLU A 78 4.87 -14.65 14.64
C GLU A 78 6.02 -13.65 14.85
N HIS A 79 7.19 -13.91 14.26
CA HIS A 79 8.38 -13.05 14.36
C HIS A 79 8.82 -12.49 12.99
N MET A 80 7.95 -12.51 11.98
CA MET A 80 8.33 -12.11 10.61
C MET A 80 8.86 -10.68 10.58
N THR A 81 8.09 -9.73 11.10
CA THR A 81 8.41 -8.30 11.01
C THR A 81 9.58 -7.92 11.89
N GLU A 82 9.68 -8.54 13.07
CA GLU A 82 10.82 -8.42 13.98
C GLU A 82 12.12 -8.84 13.31
N ASN A 83 12.13 -9.99 12.64
CA ASN A 83 13.30 -10.49 11.93
C ASN A 83 13.72 -9.56 10.78
N LEU A 84 12.77 -9.02 10.01
CA LEU A 84 13.07 -8.05 8.95
C LEU A 84 13.71 -6.76 9.51
N VAL A 85 13.21 -6.26 10.64
CA VAL A 85 13.79 -5.08 11.32
C VAL A 85 15.17 -5.40 11.91
N ALA A 86 15.36 -6.59 12.47
CA ALA A 86 16.64 -7.04 13.00
C ALA A 86 17.71 -7.12 11.91
N ASP A 87 17.36 -7.65 10.74
CA ASP A 87 18.26 -7.74 9.59
C ASP A 87 18.61 -6.34 9.03
N TRP A 88 17.66 -5.40 8.99
CA TRP A 88 17.94 -3.98 8.68
C TRP A 88 18.96 -3.38 9.67
N ARG A 89 18.74 -3.57 10.97
CA ARG A 89 19.65 -3.05 12.01
C ARG A 89 21.03 -3.64 11.91
N HIS A 90 21.11 -4.95 11.64
CA HIS A 90 22.38 -5.63 11.42
C HIS A 90 23.12 -5.05 10.22
N PHE A 91 22.44 -4.93 9.07
CA PHE A 91 23.00 -4.28 7.89
C PHE A 91 23.51 -2.87 8.20
N LEU A 92 22.70 -2.03 8.84
CA LEU A 92 23.08 -0.66 9.18
C LEU A 92 24.31 -0.63 10.11
N ALA A 93 24.36 -1.51 11.11
CA ALA A 93 25.49 -1.60 12.03
C ALA A 93 26.80 -1.95 11.29
N GLU A 94 26.75 -2.88 10.32
CA GLU A 94 27.91 -3.15 9.46
C GLU A 94 28.30 -1.95 8.61
N ARG A 95 27.32 -1.25 8.00
CA ARG A 95 27.60 -0.08 7.15
C ARG A 95 28.25 1.06 7.91
N ARG A 96 27.98 1.21 9.20
CA ARG A 96 28.66 2.20 10.05
C ARG A 96 30.16 1.95 10.20
N THR A 97 30.64 0.73 9.93
CA THR A 97 32.09 0.42 9.91
C THR A 97 32.78 0.89 8.61
N GLU A 98 32.00 1.23 7.58
CA GLU A 98 32.45 1.70 6.27
C GLU A 98 31.80 3.07 5.91
N PRO A 99 32.02 4.15 6.69
CA PRO A 99 31.24 5.40 6.58
C PRO A 99 31.34 6.09 5.21
N ASN A 100 32.40 5.83 4.44
CA ASN A 100 32.60 6.40 3.11
C ASN A 100 31.92 5.61 1.98
N ARG A 101 31.32 4.45 2.30
CA ARG A 101 30.65 3.60 1.32
C ARG A 101 29.14 3.82 1.41
N PRO A 102 28.49 4.39 0.38
CA PRO A 102 27.05 4.60 0.41
C PRO A 102 26.31 3.26 0.36
N PHE A 103 25.08 3.23 0.86
CA PHE A 103 24.25 2.03 0.83
C PHE A 103 22.95 2.21 0.06
N PHE A 104 22.44 1.10 -0.47
CA PHE A 104 21.09 0.98 -1.01
C PHE A 104 20.43 -0.20 -0.31
N PHE A 105 19.29 0.03 0.31
CA PHE A 105 18.57 -1.02 1.03
C PHE A 105 17.13 -1.11 0.53
N TYR A 106 16.74 -2.29 0.07
CA TYR A 106 15.39 -2.59 -0.39
C TYR A 106 14.63 -3.36 0.68
N PHE A 107 13.79 -2.65 1.44
CA PHE A 107 12.92 -3.23 2.44
C PHE A 107 11.54 -3.51 1.79
N SER A 108 11.32 -4.76 1.39
CA SER A 108 10.12 -5.17 0.66
C SER A 108 9.14 -5.89 1.60
N PHE A 109 8.22 -5.16 2.21
CA PHE A 109 7.34 -5.73 3.21
C PHE A 109 6.44 -6.87 2.65
N PRO A 110 6.25 -7.98 3.38
CA PRO A 110 5.18 -8.95 3.08
C PRO A 110 3.79 -8.41 3.47
N HIS A 111 3.73 -7.39 4.33
CA HIS A 111 2.56 -6.56 4.60
C HIS A 111 2.16 -5.81 3.32
N VAL A 112 0.89 -5.60 2.98
CA VAL A 112 -0.38 -6.05 3.59
C VAL A 112 -1.07 -7.03 2.62
N HIS A 113 -0.31 -8.00 2.09
CA HIS A 113 -0.81 -8.96 1.10
C HIS A 113 -1.84 -9.93 1.73
N SER A 114 -2.44 -10.80 0.91
CA SER A 114 -3.65 -11.56 1.25
C SER A 114 -3.61 -12.43 2.52
N ALA A 115 -2.50 -13.08 2.87
CA ALA A 115 -2.38 -13.74 4.17
C ALA A 115 -1.98 -12.72 5.24
N GLN A 116 -2.98 -12.11 5.87
CA GLN A 116 -2.77 -11.16 6.95
C GLN A 116 -2.20 -11.86 8.19
N PHE A 117 -1.34 -11.16 8.91
CA PHE A 117 -0.75 -11.60 10.16
C PHE A 117 -0.48 -10.39 11.06
N ALA A 118 -0.37 -10.61 12.36
CA ALA A 118 0.12 -9.61 13.29
C ALA A 118 0.80 -10.31 14.46
N SER A 119 1.91 -9.77 14.95
CA SER A 119 2.48 -10.22 16.23
C SER A 119 1.55 -9.89 17.40
N SER A 120 1.78 -10.54 18.55
CA SER A 120 0.96 -10.37 19.75
C SER A 120 0.88 -8.93 20.26
N ALA A 121 1.89 -8.10 19.95
CA ALA A 121 1.90 -6.68 20.29
C ALA A 121 0.86 -5.85 19.51
N PHE A 122 0.40 -6.33 18.35
CA PHE A 122 -0.53 -5.62 17.47
C PHE A 122 -1.87 -6.34 17.30
N LEU A 123 -1.91 -7.66 17.50
CA LEU A 123 -3.10 -8.48 17.26
C LEU A 123 -4.31 -8.01 18.11
N GLY A 124 -5.42 -7.75 17.44
CA GLY A 124 -6.70 -7.34 18.04
C GLY A 124 -6.77 -5.89 18.47
N LYS A 125 -5.81 -5.03 18.08
CA LYS A 125 -5.75 -3.64 18.55
C LYS A 125 -6.34 -2.63 17.57
N SER A 126 -6.44 -2.97 16.29
CA SER A 126 -6.97 -2.08 15.27
C SER A 126 -8.47 -2.22 15.11
N MET A 127 -9.16 -1.08 15.01
CA MET A 127 -10.57 -1.02 14.62
C MET A 127 -10.84 -1.62 13.22
N ARG A 128 -9.80 -1.77 12.39
CA ARG A 128 -9.88 -2.44 11.07
C ARG A 128 -9.56 -3.94 11.14
N GLY A 129 -9.61 -4.54 12.33
CA GLY A 129 -9.31 -5.96 12.55
C GLY A 129 -7.89 -6.33 12.10
N LEU A 130 -7.68 -7.60 11.75
CA LEU A 130 -6.36 -8.15 11.44
C LEU A 130 -5.64 -7.40 10.29
N TYR A 131 -6.39 -6.90 9.29
CA TYR A 131 -5.81 -6.07 8.24
C TYR A 131 -5.21 -4.77 8.80
N GLY A 132 -5.91 -4.14 9.74
CA GLY A 132 -5.45 -2.95 10.44
C GLY A 132 -4.27 -3.24 11.38
N ASP A 133 -4.28 -4.39 12.07
CA ASP A 133 -3.16 -4.83 12.90
C ASP A 133 -1.90 -5.03 12.06
N ASN A 134 -2.04 -5.66 10.89
CA ASN A 134 -0.96 -5.86 9.92
C ASN A 134 -0.37 -4.52 9.44
N ILE A 135 -1.22 -3.52 9.16
CA ILE A 135 -0.77 -2.16 8.82
C ILE A 135 -0.01 -1.52 10.00
N ASN A 136 -0.54 -1.62 11.21
CA ASN A 136 0.05 -1.00 12.39
C ASN A 136 1.45 -1.58 12.68
N GLU A 137 1.62 -2.89 12.52
CA GLU A 137 2.92 -3.54 12.64
C GLU A 137 3.90 -3.10 11.54
N MET A 138 3.44 -2.98 10.29
CA MET A 138 4.25 -2.43 9.19
C MET A 138 4.67 -0.97 9.50
N ALA A 139 3.75 -0.14 9.99
CA ALA A 139 4.02 1.24 10.35
C ALA A 139 5.05 1.36 11.49
N TRP A 140 4.96 0.48 12.49
CA TRP A 140 5.98 0.35 13.53
C TRP A 140 7.36 0.02 12.93
N ALA A 141 7.46 -0.95 12.02
CA ALA A 141 8.72 -1.32 11.39
C ALA A 141 9.34 -0.18 10.56
N VAL A 142 8.50 0.60 9.85
CA VAL A 142 8.95 1.84 9.18
C VAL A 142 9.51 2.83 10.20
N GLY A 143 8.85 2.98 11.37
CA GLY A 143 9.35 3.79 12.49
C GLY A 143 10.73 3.36 12.95
N GLU A 144 10.95 2.06 13.14
CA GLU A 144 12.25 1.53 13.59
C GLU A 144 13.37 1.77 12.57
N VAL A 145 13.06 1.74 11.27
CA VAL A 145 14.01 2.12 10.21
C VAL A 145 14.40 3.59 10.35
N LEU A 146 13.42 4.49 10.41
CA LEU A 146 13.66 5.93 10.52
C LEU A 146 14.41 6.30 11.81
N ASP A 147 14.04 5.69 12.94
CA ASP A 147 14.69 5.96 14.22
C ASP A 147 16.12 5.44 14.26
N SER A 148 16.40 4.33 13.57
CA SER A 148 17.75 3.79 13.42
C SER A 148 18.64 4.70 12.55
N ILE A 149 18.08 5.30 11.49
CA ILE A 149 18.76 6.31 10.64
C ILE A 149 19.08 7.57 11.45
N ARG A 150 18.12 8.08 12.22
CA ARG A 150 18.32 9.26 13.10
C ARG A 150 19.33 8.99 14.19
N SER A 151 19.25 7.84 14.86
CA SER A 151 20.17 7.46 15.92
C SER A 151 21.60 7.24 15.42
N ALA A 152 21.76 6.93 14.13
CA ALA A 152 23.05 6.81 13.47
C ALA A 152 23.60 8.14 12.94
N ASP A 153 22.85 9.25 13.09
CA ASP A 153 23.22 10.61 12.64
C ASP A 153 23.48 10.73 11.14
N ILE A 154 22.70 9.99 10.33
CA ILE A 154 22.80 9.98 8.85
C ILE A 154 21.49 10.41 8.17
N ALA A 155 20.60 11.06 8.91
CA ALA A 155 19.26 11.43 8.44
C ALA A 155 19.31 12.38 7.23
N GLU A 156 20.16 13.41 7.27
CA GLU A 156 20.27 14.39 6.17
C GLU A 156 20.90 13.80 4.90
N GLU A 157 21.63 12.68 5.03
CA GLU A 157 22.32 12.00 3.93
C GLU A 157 21.53 10.82 3.36
N THR A 158 20.46 10.40 4.04
CA THR A 158 19.68 9.21 3.67
C THR A 158 18.34 9.59 3.05
N LEU A 159 18.13 9.20 1.80
CA LEU A 159 16.81 9.26 1.16
C LEU A 159 16.03 7.98 1.48
N VAL A 160 14.86 8.15 2.09
CA VAL A 160 13.89 7.08 2.32
C VAL A 160 12.68 7.30 1.41
N VAL A 161 12.27 6.26 0.69
CA VAL A 161 11.06 6.25 -0.13
C VAL A 161 10.17 5.09 0.35
N LEU A 162 8.92 5.41 0.69
CA LEU A 162 7.89 4.43 1.00
C LEU A 162 6.84 4.46 -0.12
N MET A 163 6.58 3.32 -0.74
CA MET A 163 5.56 3.17 -1.78
C MET A 163 4.98 1.75 -1.79
N SER A 164 3.87 1.56 -2.49
CA SER A 164 3.28 0.24 -2.76
C SER A 164 3.65 -0.27 -4.16
N ASP A 165 3.50 -1.58 -4.43
CA ASP A 165 3.73 -2.17 -5.75
C ASP A 165 2.51 -2.04 -6.68
N HIS A 166 1.29 -2.05 -6.12
CA HIS A 166 0.04 -1.92 -6.86
C HIS A 166 -1.12 -1.47 -5.95
N GLY A 167 -2.29 -1.19 -6.54
CA GLY A 167 -3.52 -0.94 -5.80
C GLY A 167 -4.00 -2.14 -4.94
N PRO A 168 -4.96 -1.95 -4.04
CA PRO A 168 -5.37 -2.96 -3.08
C PRO A 168 -6.16 -4.13 -3.69
N HIS A 169 -6.11 -5.27 -3.02
CA HIS A 169 -7.07 -6.37 -3.17
C HIS A 169 -8.41 -6.01 -2.50
N VAL A 170 -9.22 -5.28 -3.23
CA VAL A 170 -10.53 -4.75 -2.83
C VAL A 170 -11.57 -5.83 -2.60
N GLU A 171 -11.44 -6.95 -3.32
CA GLU A 171 -12.30 -8.13 -3.22
C GLU A 171 -12.23 -8.85 -1.88
N LEU A 172 -11.19 -8.56 -1.08
CA LEU A 172 -10.98 -9.15 0.24
C LEU A 172 -11.71 -8.37 1.35
N CYS A 173 -12.40 -7.27 1.02
CA CYS A 173 -13.25 -6.50 1.92
C CYS A 173 -12.54 -6.15 3.24
N LEU A 174 -13.02 -6.65 4.39
CA LEU A 174 -12.40 -6.39 5.70
C LEU A 174 -10.96 -6.92 5.81
N ASN A 175 -10.60 -7.91 4.99
CA ASN A 175 -9.25 -8.47 4.90
C ASN A 175 -8.41 -7.85 3.75
N GLY A 176 -8.90 -6.76 3.14
CA GLY A 176 -8.32 -6.07 2.00
C GLY A 176 -8.07 -4.58 2.23
N GLY A 177 -7.38 -3.97 1.26
CA GLY A 177 -7.11 -2.53 1.27
C GLY A 177 -8.25 -1.70 0.70
N SER A 178 -8.12 -0.38 0.83
CA SER A 178 -9.07 0.59 0.30
C SER A 178 -8.41 1.46 -0.76
N THR A 179 -9.13 1.74 -1.85
CA THR A 179 -8.70 2.71 -2.87
C THR A 179 -9.08 4.14 -2.53
N ALA A 180 -9.69 4.38 -1.36
CA ALA A 180 -10.30 5.66 -0.98
C ALA A 180 -11.32 6.18 -2.01
N GLY A 181 -12.01 5.27 -2.69
CA GLY A 181 -13.06 5.57 -3.66
C GLY A 181 -12.61 5.57 -5.12
N LEU A 182 -11.29 5.54 -5.42
CA LEU A 182 -10.81 5.41 -6.79
C LEU A 182 -11.31 4.10 -7.41
N LYS A 183 -11.74 4.16 -8.67
CA LYS A 183 -12.33 3.01 -9.38
C LYS A 183 -11.32 1.89 -9.58
N GLY A 184 -11.78 0.65 -9.46
CA GLY A 184 -10.98 -0.55 -9.64
C GLY A 184 -10.09 -0.88 -8.44
N GLY A 185 -9.06 -1.69 -8.65
CA GLY A 185 -8.15 -2.17 -7.63
C GLY A 185 -6.99 -2.90 -8.29
N LYS A 186 -6.29 -3.76 -7.55
CA LYS A 186 -5.19 -4.58 -8.09
C LYS A 186 -5.53 -5.16 -9.47
N SER A 187 -4.57 -5.18 -10.39
CA SER A 187 -4.71 -5.74 -11.75
C SER A 187 -5.78 -5.13 -12.66
N ASN A 188 -6.38 -4.00 -12.29
CA ASN A 188 -7.25 -3.22 -13.16
C ASN A 188 -6.56 -1.91 -13.59
N SER A 189 -6.87 -1.41 -14.80
CA SER A 189 -6.24 -0.22 -15.41
C SER A 189 -6.87 1.13 -15.02
N TYR A 190 -7.91 1.13 -14.18
CA TYR A 190 -8.43 2.32 -13.50
C TYR A 190 -7.45 2.80 -12.41
N GLU A 191 -7.66 4.02 -11.92
CA GLU A 191 -6.75 4.69 -10.97
C GLU A 191 -6.59 3.90 -9.67
N GLY A 192 -7.61 3.20 -9.17
CA GLY A 192 -7.53 2.39 -7.97
C GLY A 192 -6.54 1.23 -8.04
N GLY A 193 -6.14 0.80 -9.24
CA GLY A 193 -5.13 -0.26 -9.45
C GLY A 193 -3.69 0.21 -9.58
N PHE A 194 -3.49 1.47 -9.99
CA PHE A 194 -2.17 2.01 -10.35
C PHE A 194 -1.75 3.22 -9.51
N ARG A 195 -2.70 4.00 -8.99
CA ARG A 195 -2.43 5.14 -8.13
C ARG A 195 -2.19 4.63 -6.70
N ILE A 196 -0.92 4.67 -6.29
CA ILE A 196 -0.44 4.14 -5.03
C ILE A 196 0.00 5.24 -4.07
N PRO A 197 0.08 4.99 -2.75
CA PRO A 197 0.79 5.89 -1.84
C PRO A 197 2.28 5.97 -2.20
N PHE A 198 2.83 7.18 -2.11
CA PHE A 198 4.25 7.46 -2.31
C PHE A 198 4.68 8.58 -1.36
N VAL A 199 5.64 8.29 -0.48
CA VAL A 199 6.20 9.25 0.47
C VAL A 199 7.72 9.23 0.33
N ALA A 200 8.32 10.41 0.20
CA ALA A 200 9.77 10.57 0.21
C ALA A 200 10.19 11.41 1.43
N TRP A 201 11.28 11.01 2.07
CA TRP A 201 11.81 11.63 3.27
C TRP A 201 13.32 11.74 3.17
N GLN A 202 13.84 12.97 3.29
CA GLN A 202 15.25 13.27 3.47
C GLN A 202 15.38 14.67 4.09
N PRO A 203 15.56 14.79 5.42
CA PRO A 203 15.77 16.07 6.07
C PRO A 203 16.87 16.91 5.40
N GLY A 204 16.69 18.23 5.38
CA GLY A 204 17.61 19.17 4.74
C GLY A 204 17.55 19.21 3.20
N SER A 205 17.07 18.16 2.53
CA SER A 205 16.94 18.11 1.07
C SER A 205 15.50 18.16 0.56
N ILE A 206 14.56 17.50 1.25
CA ILE A 206 13.14 17.44 0.91
C ILE A 206 12.36 18.29 1.91
N GLU A 207 11.55 19.22 1.40
CA GLU A 207 10.69 20.08 2.23
C GLU A 207 9.66 19.24 3.01
N ALA A 208 9.63 19.41 4.33
CA ALA A 208 8.74 18.67 5.21
C ALA A 208 7.28 19.10 5.03
N GLY A 209 6.35 18.13 5.09
CA GLY A 209 4.91 18.40 5.02
C GLY A 209 4.38 18.84 3.64
N ARG A 210 5.24 18.85 2.61
CA ARG A 210 4.85 19.21 1.25
C ARG A 210 4.00 18.12 0.61
N VAL A 211 2.91 18.54 -0.04
CA VAL A 211 2.11 17.69 -0.93
C VAL A 211 2.38 18.11 -2.37
N SER A 212 2.69 17.13 -3.23
CA SER A 212 2.91 17.36 -4.67
C SER A 212 1.80 16.70 -5.48
N HIS A 213 1.34 17.40 -6.52
CA HIS A 213 0.40 16.87 -7.51
C HIS A 213 1.07 16.50 -8.84
N GLU A 214 2.41 16.49 -8.88
CA GLU A 214 3.14 15.98 -10.02
C GLU A 214 2.87 14.49 -10.24
N VAL A 215 2.81 14.09 -11.51
CA VAL A 215 2.56 12.71 -11.89
C VAL A 215 3.88 11.98 -12.05
N VAL A 216 4.18 11.13 -11.07
CA VAL A 216 5.36 10.28 -11.03
C VAL A 216 4.99 8.80 -11.19
N SER A 217 5.98 7.99 -11.52
CA SER A 217 5.89 6.55 -11.69
C SER A 217 6.97 5.87 -10.85
N SER A 218 6.71 4.65 -10.38
CA SER A 218 7.74 3.83 -9.71
C SER A 218 8.97 3.60 -10.61
N MET A 219 8.80 3.65 -11.94
CA MET A 219 9.90 3.57 -12.91
C MET A 219 10.88 4.76 -12.81
N ASP A 220 10.43 5.90 -12.30
CA ASP A 220 11.25 7.12 -12.14
C ASP A 220 12.34 6.94 -11.08
N ILE A 221 12.11 6.06 -10.10
CA ILE A 221 13.04 5.83 -8.98
C ILE A 221 14.39 5.36 -9.50
N TYR A 222 14.39 4.41 -10.44
CA TYR A 222 15.62 3.89 -11.03
C TYR A 222 16.42 4.99 -11.72
N ARG A 223 15.77 5.79 -12.57
CA ARG A 223 16.44 6.89 -13.30
C ARG A 223 16.94 7.97 -12.34
N THR A 224 16.16 8.31 -11.33
CA THR A 224 16.52 9.28 -10.29
C THR A 224 17.76 8.84 -9.51
N PHE A 225 17.83 7.58 -9.07
CA PHE A 225 19.00 7.05 -8.37
C PHE A 225 20.22 6.99 -9.27
N LEU A 226 20.02 6.59 -10.52
CA LEU A 226 21.09 6.51 -11.50
C LEU A 226 21.79 7.85 -11.71
N GLU A 227 21.00 8.90 -11.97
CA GLU A 227 21.53 10.24 -12.24
C GLU A 227 22.08 10.91 -10.97
N ARG A 228 21.42 10.76 -9.82
CA ARG A 228 21.88 11.35 -8.55
C ARG A 228 23.27 10.85 -8.16
N ASN A 229 23.54 9.58 -8.41
CA ASN A 229 24.79 8.94 -8.00
C ASN A 229 25.93 9.11 -9.02
N LYS A 230 25.68 9.81 -10.15
CA LYS A 230 26.64 9.99 -11.25
C LYS A 230 27.34 8.67 -11.60
N CYS A 231 26.59 7.57 -11.62
CA CYS A 231 27.12 6.23 -11.83
C CYS A 231 27.66 6.09 -13.26
N ALA A 232 28.92 6.48 -13.50
CA ALA A 232 29.61 6.37 -14.78
C ALA A 232 29.61 4.95 -15.37
N ALA A 233 29.45 3.93 -14.51
CA ALA A 233 29.37 2.53 -14.92
C ALA A 233 28.06 2.16 -15.62
N ALA A 234 26.95 2.87 -15.39
CA ALA A 234 25.68 2.53 -16.03
C ALA A 234 25.66 2.88 -17.52
N ASP A 235 26.26 4.03 -17.87
CA ASP A 235 26.47 4.44 -19.26
C ASP A 235 27.43 3.48 -19.99
N ALA A 236 28.36 2.86 -19.26
CA ALA A 236 29.33 1.90 -19.81
C ALA A 236 28.80 0.46 -19.94
N ILE A 237 27.93 0.00 -19.03
CA ILE A 237 27.49 -1.42 -18.97
C ILE A 237 26.23 -1.68 -19.82
N ARG A 238 25.36 -0.67 -20.02
CA ARG A 238 24.21 -0.78 -20.94
C ARG A 238 23.93 0.54 -21.68
N PRO A 239 24.82 0.96 -22.61
CA PRO A 239 24.66 2.22 -23.34
C PRO A 239 23.40 2.35 -24.21
N GLN A 240 22.52 1.33 -24.30
CA GLN A 240 21.38 1.33 -25.22
C GLN A 240 20.12 0.63 -24.67
N LYS A 241 19.50 1.18 -23.63
CA LYS A 241 18.07 0.94 -23.40
C LYS A 241 17.39 2.24 -23.08
N HIS A 242 16.38 2.59 -23.87
CA HIS A 242 15.43 3.64 -23.51
C HIS A 242 14.86 3.28 -22.13
N LEU A 243 14.94 4.21 -21.18
CA LEU A 243 14.36 4.05 -19.85
C LEU A 243 13.05 4.83 -19.84
N ASP A 244 11.96 4.19 -19.43
CA ASP A 244 10.65 4.83 -19.37
C ASP A 244 10.52 5.83 -18.21
N GLY A 245 11.37 5.68 -17.19
CA GLY A 245 11.42 6.55 -16.02
C GLY A 245 12.18 7.86 -16.27
N ALA A 246 11.72 8.94 -15.65
CA ALA A 246 12.38 10.24 -15.62
C ALA A 246 13.15 10.45 -14.31
N ASN A 247 14.15 11.34 -14.32
CA ASN A 247 14.73 11.84 -13.07
C ASN A 247 13.76 12.84 -12.44
N ILE A 248 13.30 12.54 -11.22
CA ILE A 248 12.32 13.34 -10.48
C ILE A 248 12.92 14.03 -9.24
N TRP A 249 14.24 14.16 -9.16
CA TRP A 249 14.90 14.70 -7.97
C TRP A 249 14.48 16.13 -7.63
N ASN A 250 14.21 16.98 -8.64
CA ASN A 250 13.76 18.35 -8.40
C ASN A 250 12.35 18.37 -7.84
N GLU A 251 11.48 17.50 -8.33
CA GLU A 251 10.09 17.35 -7.89
C GLU A 251 10.02 16.81 -6.46
N LEU A 252 10.89 15.85 -6.11
CA LEU A 252 11.04 15.35 -4.75
C LEU A 252 11.46 16.45 -3.78
N ARG A 253 12.41 17.30 -4.16
CA ARG A 253 12.87 18.43 -3.34
C ARG A 253 11.89 19.61 -3.31
N GLY A 254 10.91 19.61 -4.19
CA GLY A 254 9.99 20.73 -4.36
C GLY A 254 10.60 21.97 -5.02
N ALA A 255 11.69 21.80 -5.77
CA ALA A 255 12.25 22.87 -6.57
C ALA A 255 11.28 23.30 -7.68
N GLU A 256 11.31 24.58 -8.06
CA GLU A 256 10.58 25.06 -9.24
C GLU A 256 11.15 24.39 -10.49
N THR A 257 10.28 23.71 -11.24
CA THR A 257 10.61 23.11 -12.54
C THR A 257 9.80 23.80 -13.63
N GLU A 258 10.39 23.95 -14.82
CA GLU A 258 9.67 24.51 -15.96
C GLU A 258 8.54 23.55 -16.40
N GLY A 259 7.30 23.84 -16.03
CA GLY A 259 6.12 23.07 -16.43
C GLY A 259 5.97 21.72 -15.73
N GLN A 260 4.75 21.18 -15.76
CA GLN A 260 4.40 19.92 -15.07
C GLN A 260 4.97 18.69 -15.80
N LEU A 261 5.55 17.75 -15.05
CA LEU A 261 6.06 16.48 -15.59
C LEU A 261 4.97 15.73 -16.37
N ALA A 262 3.75 15.75 -15.83
CA ALA A 262 2.59 15.09 -16.43
C ALA A 262 2.29 15.55 -17.87
N LYS A 263 2.60 16.81 -18.20
CA LYS A 263 2.38 17.37 -19.55
C LYS A 263 3.49 16.99 -20.52
N LYS A 264 4.68 16.71 -20.01
CA LYS A 264 5.87 16.35 -20.77
C LYS A 264 6.00 14.84 -20.97
N ARG A 265 5.42 14.04 -20.07
CA ARG A 265 5.58 12.59 -20.05
C ARG A 265 4.25 11.87 -19.84
N PRO A 266 3.73 11.19 -20.87
CA PRO A 266 2.58 10.32 -20.73
C PRO A 266 2.88 9.09 -19.87
N ILE A 267 1.86 8.57 -19.18
CA ILE A 267 1.93 7.30 -18.43
C ILE A 267 1.10 6.25 -19.16
N VAL A 268 1.69 5.11 -19.47
CA VAL A 268 1.03 4.01 -20.19
C VAL A 268 0.61 2.94 -19.20
N TYR A 269 -0.63 2.46 -19.33
CA TYR A 269 -1.23 1.45 -18.47
C TYR A 269 -1.37 0.16 -19.28
N TYR A 270 -0.64 -0.87 -18.85
CA TYR A 270 -0.74 -2.21 -19.42
C TYR A 270 -1.50 -3.14 -18.50
N CYS A 271 -2.26 -4.06 -19.08
CA CYS A 271 -2.59 -5.32 -18.43
C CYS A 271 -2.01 -6.46 -19.26
N ASN A 272 -1.05 -7.20 -18.70
CA ASN A 272 -0.24 -8.17 -19.44
C ASN A 272 0.32 -7.55 -20.73
N THR A 273 -0.05 -8.09 -21.89
CA THR A 273 0.41 -7.62 -23.21
C THR A 273 -0.50 -6.55 -23.81
N HIS A 274 -1.60 -6.20 -23.15
CA HIS A 274 -2.59 -5.25 -23.67
C HIS A 274 -2.33 -3.84 -23.15
N LEU A 275 -2.14 -2.91 -24.08
CA LEU A 275 -2.19 -1.47 -23.76
C LEU A 275 -3.66 -1.10 -23.51
N MET A 276 -3.95 -0.69 -22.28
CA MET A 276 -5.30 -0.40 -21.80
C MET A 276 -5.63 1.08 -21.92
N ALA A 277 -4.74 1.93 -21.39
CA ALA A 277 -4.93 3.36 -21.32
C ALA A 277 -3.62 4.15 -21.42
N VAL A 278 -3.73 5.44 -21.68
CA VAL A 278 -2.64 6.41 -21.54
C VAL A 278 -3.12 7.65 -20.78
N ARG A 279 -2.32 8.15 -19.86
CA ARG A 279 -2.52 9.45 -19.21
C ARG A 279 -1.59 10.48 -19.82
N ILE A 280 -2.14 11.62 -20.26
CA ILE A 280 -1.42 12.78 -20.78
C ILE A 280 -1.87 14.01 -20.00
N GLY A 281 -1.01 14.53 -19.12
CA GLY A 281 -1.38 15.58 -18.18
C GLY A 281 -2.50 15.13 -17.25
N ARG A 282 -3.59 15.89 -17.24
CA ARG A 282 -4.81 15.59 -16.47
C ARG A 282 -5.76 14.61 -17.16
N PHE A 283 -5.58 14.35 -18.46
CA PHE A 283 -6.49 13.48 -19.20
C PHE A 283 -6.01 12.05 -19.23
N LYS A 284 -6.92 11.10 -19.00
CA LYS A 284 -6.67 9.67 -19.20
C LYS A 284 -7.60 9.14 -20.28
N VAL A 285 -7.01 8.43 -21.23
CA VAL A 285 -7.68 7.88 -22.41
C VAL A 285 -7.65 6.36 -22.33
N HIS A 286 -8.82 5.73 -22.19
CA HIS A 286 -8.96 4.27 -22.18
C HIS A 286 -9.34 3.76 -23.57
N PHE A 287 -8.47 2.93 -24.14
CA PHE A 287 -8.72 2.19 -25.39
C PHE A 287 -9.40 0.86 -25.11
N LYS A 288 -9.05 0.26 -23.98
CA LYS A 288 -9.64 -0.97 -23.49
C LYS A 288 -9.91 -0.85 -22.00
N THR A 289 -10.98 -1.48 -21.56
CA THR A 289 -11.25 -1.72 -20.14
C THR A 289 -11.51 -3.20 -19.95
N SER A 290 -11.02 -3.78 -18.86
CA SER A 290 -11.49 -5.09 -18.43
C SER A 290 -12.64 -4.91 -17.45
N PRO A 291 -13.72 -5.70 -17.58
CA PRO A 291 -14.72 -5.82 -16.55
C PRO A 291 -14.05 -6.37 -15.30
N ILE A 292 -14.57 -5.95 -14.17
CA ILE A 292 -14.01 -6.26 -12.87
C ILE A 292 -14.87 -7.42 -12.37
N PHE A 293 -14.41 -8.64 -12.66
CA PHE A 293 -15.15 -9.89 -12.46
C PHE A 293 -15.58 -10.06 -11.02
N ILE A 294 -16.60 -10.87 -10.76
CA ILE A 294 -16.82 -11.50 -9.45
C ILE A 294 -16.28 -12.92 -9.59
N ASN A 295 -15.25 -13.29 -8.84
CA ASN A 295 -14.91 -14.71 -8.73
C ASN A 295 -15.91 -15.39 -7.78
N GLU A 296 -16.87 -16.12 -8.34
CA GLU A 296 -17.78 -16.99 -7.58
C GLU A 296 -17.03 -18.16 -6.89
N THR A 297 -15.83 -18.50 -7.36
CA THR A 297 -14.99 -19.61 -6.87
C THR A 297 -14.14 -19.23 -5.65
N ALA A 298 -14.06 -17.95 -5.30
CA ALA A 298 -13.37 -17.47 -4.11
C ALA A 298 -14.17 -17.86 -2.85
N ALA A 299 -13.86 -19.03 -2.32
CA ALA A 299 -14.23 -19.67 -1.05
C ALA A 299 -15.42 -19.07 -0.28
N GLN A 300 -16.36 -19.91 0.16
CA GLN A 300 -17.42 -19.51 1.11
C GLN A 300 -16.88 -18.67 2.28
N THR A 301 -15.66 -18.93 2.76
CA THR A 301 -14.99 -18.15 3.82
C THR A 301 -14.67 -16.72 3.43
N LEU A 302 -14.27 -16.44 2.17
CA LEU A 302 -13.98 -15.08 1.69
C LEU A 302 -15.23 -14.18 1.69
N ALA A 303 -16.42 -14.76 1.48
CA ALA A 303 -17.67 -14.02 1.55
C ALA A 303 -17.98 -13.52 2.99
N ASN A 304 -17.50 -14.21 4.02
CA ASN A 304 -17.71 -13.81 5.42
C ASN A 304 -17.07 -12.46 5.76
N TRP A 305 -16.01 -12.10 5.04
CA TRP A 305 -15.28 -10.84 5.24
C TRP A 305 -15.93 -9.64 4.55
N CYS A 306 -17.06 -9.86 3.85
CA CYS A 306 -17.79 -8.84 3.11
C CYS A 306 -19.21 -8.66 3.69
N PRO A 307 -19.38 -7.98 4.82
CA PRO A 307 -20.68 -7.82 5.49
C PRO A 307 -21.73 -7.09 4.62
N GLY A 308 -21.28 -6.22 3.70
CA GLY A 308 -22.13 -5.57 2.70
C GLY A 308 -22.34 -6.38 1.41
N GLY A 309 -21.89 -7.63 1.38
CA GLY A 309 -21.69 -8.41 0.16
C GLY A 309 -20.36 -8.09 -0.53
N LYS A 310 -19.84 -9.03 -1.30
CA LYS A 310 -18.73 -8.74 -2.23
C LYS A 310 -19.19 -7.62 -3.16
N PRO A 311 -18.34 -6.64 -3.50
CA PRO A 311 -18.73 -5.66 -4.51
C PRO A 311 -19.12 -6.38 -5.80
N LYS A 312 -20.36 -6.15 -6.26
CA LYS A 312 -20.95 -6.90 -7.38
C LYS A 312 -20.64 -6.28 -8.75
N ASP A 313 -20.35 -4.98 -8.76
CA ASP A 313 -19.91 -4.23 -9.92
C ASP A 313 -18.60 -3.56 -9.53
N ASP A 314 -17.56 -3.69 -10.38
CA ASP A 314 -16.31 -2.94 -10.32
C ASP A 314 -15.14 -3.43 -9.41
N TRP A 315 -15.11 -4.66 -8.84
CA TRP A 315 -14.04 -4.98 -7.86
C TRP A 315 -13.52 -6.43 -7.71
N TYR A 316 -13.43 -7.27 -8.76
CA TYR A 316 -12.45 -8.37 -8.75
C TYR A 316 -11.58 -8.60 -10.03
N VAL A 317 -10.37 -9.08 -9.74
CA VAL A 317 -9.16 -9.17 -10.55
C VAL A 317 -9.11 -10.39 -11.48
N SER A 318 -9.16 -10.18 -12.80
CA SER A 318 -8.59 -11.15 -13.75
C SER A 318 -7.08 -10.87 -13.87
N GLN A 319 -6.24 -11.66 -13.20
CA GLN A 319 -4.77 -11.53 -13.31
C GLN A 319 -4.25 -11.76 -14.74
N LYS A 320 -5.10 -12.33 -15.61
CA LYS A 320 -4.73 -12.72 -16.97
C LYS A 320 -5.23 -11.75 -18.04
N CYS A 321 -6.17 -10.85 -17.74
CA CYS A 321 -6.79 -9.93 -18.71
C CYS A 321 -7.01 -10.59 -20.09
N PRO A 322 -7.76 -11.70 -20.14
CA PRO A 322 -7.93 -12.49 -21.34
C PRO A 322 -8.75 -11.72 -22.39
N ASP A 323 -8.46 -11.97 -23.67
CA ASP A 323 -8.99 -11.20 -24.79
C ASP A 323 -10.53 -11.21 -24.82
N GLU A 324 -11.17 -12.34 -24.49
CA GLU A 324 -12.62 -12.51 -24.45
C GLU A 324 -13.31 -11.66 -23.38
N GLU A 325 -12.57 -11.20 -22.37
CA GLU A 325 -13.07 -10.36 -21.30
C GLU A 325 -12.86 -8.86 -21.59
N LEU A 326 -12.01 -8.48 -22.54
CA LEU A 326 -11.67 -7.08 -22.78
C LEU A 326 -12.77 -6.34 -23.57
N ILE A 327 -13.21 -5.20 -23.03
CA ILE A 327 -14.08 -4.26 -23.73
C ILE A 327 -13.21 -3.25 -24.47
N VAL A 328 -13.32 -3.20 -25.80
CA VAL A 328 -12.64 -2.23 -26.65
C VAL A 328 -13.55 -1.02 -26.87
N HIS A 329 -13.01 0.18 -26.74
CA HIS A 329 -13.76 1.43 -26.87
C HIS A 329 -13.43 2.14 -28.18
N ASP A 330 -14.46 2.40 -28.99
CA ASP A 330 -14.39 3.22 -30.20
C ASP A 330 -15.60 4.19 -30.25
N PRO A 331 -15.39 5.50 -29.99
CA PRO A 331 -14.11 6.13 -29.70
C PRO A 331 -13.59 5.79 -28.28
N PRO A 332 -12.26 5.88 -28.02
CA PRO A 332 -11.69 5.73 -26.69
C PRO A 332 -12.33 6.67 -25.66
N LEU A 333 -12.53 6.16 -24.44
CA LEU A 333 -13.09 6.94 -23.33
C LEU A 333 -12.05 7.98 -22.86
N VAL A 334 -12.50 9.19 -22.55
CA VAL A 334 -11.64 10.27 -22.05
C VAL A 334 -12.16 10.75 -20.70
N PHE A 335 -11.31 10.72 -19.68
CA PHE A 335 -11.58 11.25 -18.35
C PHE A 335 -10.66 12.41 -18.03
N ASP A 336 -11.15 13.35 -17.24
CA ASP A 336 -10.35 14.44 -16.65
C ASP A 336 -10.06 14.11 -15.19
N LEU A 337 -8.87 13.60 -14.88
CA LEU A 337 -8.51 13.10 -13.56
C LEU A 337 -8.38 14.17 -12.47
N ASP A 338 -8.30 15.45 -12.85
CA ASP A 338 -8.29 16.55 -11.88
C ASP A 338 -9.73 16.89 -11.45
N ALA A 339 -10.72 16.72 -12.33
CA ALA A 339 -12.13 16.99 -12.05
C ALA A 339 -12.90 15.74 -11.61
N ASP A 340 -12.50 14.58 -12.14
CA ASP A 340 -13.09 13.26 -11.92
C ASP A 340 -11.96 12.22 -11.70
N PRO A 341 -11.30 12.23 -10.53
CA PRO A 341 -10.26 11.26 -10.20
C PRO A 341 -10.80 9.82 -10.07
N PHE A 342 -12.12 9.66 -10.02
CA PHE A 342 -12.82 8.40 -9.83
C PHE A 342 -13.20 7.73 -11.16
N GLU A 343 -13.01 8.41 -12.30
CA GLU A 343 -13.32 7.89 -13.64
C GLU A 343 -14.79 7.45 -13.77
N MET A 344 -15.70 8.27 -13.24
CA MET A 344 -17.14 8.03 -13.21
C MET A 344 -17.85 8.58 -14.44
N TYR A 345 -17.35 9.70 -15.00
CA TYR A 345 -18.04 10.46 -16.03
C TYR A 345 -17.13 10.65 -17.25
N PRO A 346 -17.10 9.70 -18.20
CA PRO A 346 -16.35 9.90 -19.43
C PRO A 346 -16.93 11.08 -20.22
N PHE A 347 -16.06 11.90 -20.82
CA PHE A 347 -16.54 13.02 -21.63
C PHE A 347 -17.33 12.55 -22.84
N THR A 348 -18.36 13.33 -23.18
CA THR A 348 -19.07 13.17 -24.45
C THR A 348 -18.16 13.51 -25.64
N PRO A 349 -18.41 12.93 -26.82
CA PRO A 349 -17.72 13.28 -28.06
C PRO A 349 -17.84 14.79 -28.36
N SER A 350 -16.71 15.42 -28.67
CA SER A 350 -16.59 16.84 -29.05
C SER A 350 -15.23 17.07 -29.71
N GLU A 351 -15.06 18.18 -30.43
CA GLU A 351 -13.78 18.55 -31.04
C GLU A 351 -12.61 18.55 -30.04
N LYS A 352 -12.86 18.99 -28.80
CA LYS A 352 -11.86 18.95 -27.72
C LYS A 352 -11.45 17.51 -27.37
N THR A 353 -12.42 16.60 -27.23
CA THR A 353 -12.12 15.20 -26.88
C THR A 353 -11.47 14.46 -28.04
N ASP A 354 -11.79 14.82 -29.27
CA ASP A 354 -11.15 14.27 -30.47
C ASP A 354 -9.68 14.70 -30.58
N ALA A 355 -9.36 15.95 -30.27
CA ALA A 355 -7.98 16.42 -30.19
C ALA A 355 -7.17 15.66 -29.12
N ILE A 356 -7.77 15.36 -27.96
CA ILE A 356 -7.15 14.56 -26.89
C ILE A 356 -6.90 13.13 -27.37
N ARG A 357 -7.90 12.48 -27.99
CA ARG A 357 -7.78 11.13 -28.56
C ARG A 357 -6.71 11.07 -29.63
N HIS A 358 -6.67 12.06 -30.53
CA HIS A 358 -5.65 12.14 -31.57
C HIS A 358 -4.25 12.19 -30.98
N LYS A 359 -4.01 13.08 -29.99
CA LYS A 359 -2.72 13.16 -29.29
C LYS A 359 -2.33 11.83 -28.63
N ALA A 360 -3.29 11.16 -28.00
CA ALA A 360 -3.07 9.83 -27.39
C ALA A 360 -2.71 8.77 -28.43
N SER A 361 -3.41 8.73 -29.57
CA SER A 361 -3.15 7.79 -30.66
C SER A 361 -1.77 8.00 -31.31
N VAL A 362 -1.36 9.25 -31.53
CA VAL A 362 -0.02 9.58 -32.05
C VAL A 362 1.06 9.06 -31.10
N PHE A 363 0.95 9.39 -29.81
CA PHE A 363 1.90 8.92 -28.79
C PHE A 363 1.97 7.39 -28.71
N ILE A 364 0.83 6.69 -28.79
CA ILE A 364 0.81 5.23 -28.76
C ILE A 364 1.49 4.62 -29.99
N GLY A 365 1.36 5.25 -31.16
CA GLY A 365 2.09 4.85 -32.36
C GLY A 365 3.60 4.92 -32.15
N GLU A 366 4.08 6.05 -31.60
CA GLU A 366 5.50 6.25 -31.25
C GLU A 366 5.97 5.23 -30.20
N HIS A 367 5.24 5.10 -29.09
CA HIS A 367 5.55 4.15 -28.01
C HIS A 367 5.64 2.70 -28.53
N ARG A 368 4.67 2.25 -29.33
CA ARG A 368 4.69 0.88 -29.89
C ARG A 368 5.88 0.66 -30.81
N SER A 369 6.29 1.69 -31.57
CA SER A 369 7.46 1.61 -32.44
C SER A 369 8.78 1.56 -31.68
N SER A 370 8.82 2.05 -30.43
CA SER A 370 10.02 2.03 -29.58
C SER A 370 10.13 0.79 -28.68
N ILE A 371 9.09 -0.05 -28.57
CA ILE A 371 9.13 -1.25 -27.72
C ILE A 371 10.14 -2.26 -28.25
N ILE A 372 11.11 -2.62 -27.41
CA ILE A 372 12.04 -3.71 -27.67
C ILE A 372 11.39 -5.02 -27.18
N GLN A 373 11.20 -5.97 -28.08
CA GLN A 373 10.67 -7.29 -27.74
C GLN A 373 11.64 -8.05 -26.82
N VAL A 374 11.12 -8.62 -25.74
CA VAL A 374 11.88 -9.43 -24.78
C VAL A 374 11.27 -10.82 -24.67
N LYS A 375 12.09 -11.81 -24.29
CA LYS A 375 11.62 -13.19 -24.09
C LYS A 375 10.58 -13.22 -22.96
N GLN A 376 9.41 -13.78 -23.23
CA GLN A 376 8.37 -13.99 -22.22
C GLN A 376 8.90 -14.88 -21.10
N GLN A 377 8.87 -14.36 -19.87
CA GLN A 377 9.31 -15.07 -18.66
C GLN A 377 8.16 -15.77 -17.93
N LEU A 378 6.93 -15.29 -18.13
CA LEU A 378 5.75 -15.76 -17.41
C LEU A 378 4.95 -16.80 -18.23
N GLY A 379 4.25 -17.70 -17.54
CA GLY A 379 3.30 -18.65 -18.16
C GLY A 379 3.80 -20.08 -18.34
N LYS A 380 5.06 -20.38 -18.03
CA LYS A 380 5.60 -21.75 -17.97
C LYS A 380 5.90 -22.13 -16.52
N TYR A 381 5.00 -22.87 -15.89
CA TYR A 381 5.16 -23.34 -14.52
C TYR A 381 5.62 -24.80 -14.52
N ASN A 382 6.77 -25.07 -13.91
CA ASN A 382 7.32 -26.41 -13.73
C ASN A 382 7.40 -26.74 -12.25
N THR A 383 6.59 -27.71 -11.80
CA THR A 383 6.54 -28.12 -10.39
C THR A 383 7.86 -28.73 -9.91
N SER A 384 8.70 -29.23 -10.81
CA SER A 384 10.02 -29.77 -10.46
C SER A 384 11.01 -28.69 -10.00
N LEU A 385 10.70 -27.41 -10.25
CA LEU A 385 11.49 -26.27 -9.78
C LEU A 385 11.03 -25.76 -8.40
N LEU A 386 10.03 -26.40 -7.77
CA LEU A 386 9.54 -25.97 -6.47
C LEU A 386 10.59 -26.22 -5.39
N PRO A 387 10.94 -25.19 -4.57
CA PRO A 387 11.86 -25.38 -3.47
C PRO A 387 11.31 -26.33 -2.40
N CYS A 388 12.20 -27.13 -1.82
CA CYS A 388 11.86 -28.13 -0.81
C CYS A 388 12.94 -28.18 0.28
N CYS A 389 12.59 -27.76 1.49
CA CYS A 389 13.42 -27.88 2.67
C CYS A 389 13.33 -29.30 3.24
N ASP A 390 14.46 -29.96 3.49
CA ASP A 390 14.52 -31.34 3.98
C ASP A 390 13.64 -32.32 3.15
N PRO A 391 14.00 -32.57 1.88
CA PRO A 391 13.27 -33.50 1.02
C PRO A 391 13.16 -34.91 1.61
N PRO A 392 12.05 -35.63 1.37
CA PRO A 392 10.93 -35.28 0.50
C PRO A 392 9.77 -34.56 1.21
N ALA A 393 9.89 -34.29 2.52
CA ALA A 393 8.78 -33.76 3.31
C ALA A 393 8.51 -32.27 3.06
N CYS A 394 9.50 -31.54 2.53
CA CYS A 394 9.44 -30.09 2.29
C CYS A 394 8.98 -29.35 3.56
N GLN A 395 9.61 -29.68 4.68
CA GLN A 395 9.28 -29.15 6.00
C GLN A 395 10.53 -28.93 6.84
N CYS A 396 10.72 -27.70 7.32
CA CYS A 396 11.77 -27.38 8.26
C CYS A 396 11.45 -26.13 9.09
N ASP A 397 12.09 -26.01 10.24
CA ASP A 397 12.14 -24.79 11.03
C ASP A 397 13.57 -24.61 11.59
N LYS A 398 14.38 -23.86 10.85
CA LYS A 398 15.78 -23.56 11.18
C LYS A 398 15.92 -22.22 11.91
N LEU A 399 14.94 -21.31 11.80
CA LEU A 399 14.92 -20.02 12.50
C LEU A 399 14.69 -20.15 14.01
N GLY A 400 14.06 -21.24 14.48
CA GLY A 400 13.92 -21.54 15.92
C GLY A 400 15.25 -21.54 16.70
N ARG A 401 16.40 -21.64 16.03
CA ARG A 401 17.76 -21.53 16.62
C ARG A 401 18.31 -20.09 16.74
N ARG A 402 17.67 -19.05 16.15
CA ARG A 402 18.07 -17.64 16.35
C ARG A 402 17.71 -17.11 17.76
N LYS A 403 16.92 -17.85 18.54
CA LYS A 403 16.57 -17.49 19.95
C LYS A 403 17.79 -17.30 20.85
N ASP A 404 18.93 -17.91 20.53
CA ASP A 404 20.14 -17.82 21.35
C ASP A 404 21.18 -16.79 20.84
N GLY A 405 20.96 -16.18 19.66
CA GLY A 405 22.01 -15.43 18.95
C GLY A 405 21.67 -13.99 18.55
N VAL A 406 20.40 -13.66 18.30
CA VAL A 406 19.99 -12.28 17.97
C VAL A 406 19.55 -11.59 19.26
N LYS A 407 20.56 -11.08 19.97
CA LYS A 407 20.55 -10.06 21.05
C LYS A 407 19.22 -9.90 21.80
N SER A 408 19.16 -10.48 23.00
CA SER A 408 18.13 -10.26 24.04
C SER A 408 17.81 -8.80 24.39
N ALA A 409 18.54 -7.82 23.86
CA ALA A 409 18.27 -6.40 24.04
C ALA A 409 17.10 -5.89 23.18
N ASP A 410 16.93 -6.40 21.95
CA ASP A 410 15.86 -5.97 21.05
C ASP A 410 14.50 -6.56 21.50
N MET A 411 14.48 -7.82 21.92
CA MET A 411 13.29 -8.48 22.46
C MET A 411 12.83 -7.84 23.80
N LYS A 412 13.77 -7.44 24.67
CA LYS A 412 13.46 -6.67 25.89
C LYS A 412 12.94 -5.25 25.60
N ARG A 413 13.34 -4.64 24.48
CA ARG A 413 12.83 -3.33 24.06
C ARG A 413 11.39 -3.45 23.56
N PHE A 414 11.08 -4.57 22.90
CA PHE A 414 9.73 -4.95 22.51
C PHE A 414 8.80 -5.20 23.69
N ASP A 415 9.21 -6.02 24.67
CA ASP A 415 8.42 -6.26 25.89
C ASP A 415 8.09 -4.93 26.59
N LYS A 416 9.08 -4.03 26.69
CA LYS A 416 8.90 -2.67 27.23
C LYS A 416 8.02 -1.76 26.37
N MET A 417 7.97 -1.96 25.06
CA MET A 417 7.07 -1.21 24.16
C MET A 417 5.64 -1.72 24.25
N ALA A 418 5.43 -3.03 24.33
CA ALA A 418 4.11 -3.62 24.61
C ALA A 418 3.57 -3.12 25.97
N GLU A 419 4.44 -3.04 26.97
CA GLU A 419 4.11 -2.48 28.28
C GLU A 419 3.78 -0.97 28.20
N ARG A 420 4.58 -0.17 27.45
CA ARG A 420 4.30 1.26 27.23
C ARG A 420 3.04 1.53 26.41
N GLN A 421 2.77 0.73 25.38
CA GLN A 421 1.52 0.84 24.61
C GLN A 421 0.33 0.45 25.47
N GLY A 422 0.43 -0.60 26.30
CA GLY A 422 -0.62 -0.93 27.26
C GLY A 422 -0.90 0.20 28.25
N ILE A 423 0.14 0.94 28.67
CA ILE A 423 -0.02 2.13 29.52
C ILE A 423 -0.70 3.29 28.75
N LEU A 424 -0.28 3.57 27.51
CA LEU A 424 -0.86 4.62 26.68
C LEU A 424 -2.33 4.32 26.31
N GLU A 425 -2.65 3.06 25.98
CA GLU A 425 -4.03 2.60 25.73
C GLU A 425 -4.89 2.71 27.00
N ALA A 426 -4.33 2.43 28.18
CA ALA A 426 -5.02 2.64 29.45
C ALA A 426 -5.25 4.13 29.75
N GLU A 427 -4.30 5.00 29.42
CA GLU A 427 -4.44 6.46 29.55
C GLU A 427 -5.46 7.04 28.56
N GLU A 428 -5.48 6.58 27.31
CA GLU A 428 -6.46 6.99 26.30
C GLU A 428 -7.88 6.50 26.64
N ASN A 429 -8.03 5.26 27.10
CA ASN A 429 -9.32 4.75 27.56
C ASN A 429 -9.83 5.53 28.79
N MET A 430 -8.96 5.82 29.75
CA MET A 430 -9.30 6.65 30.91
C MET A 430 -9.69 8.08 30.49
N LEU A 431 -9.01 8.67 29.50
CA LEU A 431 -9.39 9.97 28.94
C LEU A 431 -10.76 9.90 28.23
N GLY A 432 -11.02 8.84 27.47
CA GLY A 432 -12.30 8.59 26.80
C GLY A 432 -13.45 8.49 27.79
N GLU A 433 -13.28 7.73 28.87
CA GLU A 433 -14.27 7.62 29.95
C GLU A 433 -14.54 8.98 30.63
N LEU A 434 -13.49 9.77 30.90
CA LEU A 434 -13.63 11.11 31.47
C LEU A 434 -14.35 12.09 30.53
N ILE A 435 -14.11 11.99 29.22
CA ILE A 435 -14.79 12.80 28.20
C ILE A 435 -16.27 12.40 28.11
N ASP A 436 -16.59 11.10 28.17
CA ASP A 436 -17.97 10.61 28.15
C ASP A 436 -18.74 11.00 29.41
N GLU A 437 -18.12 10.93 30.60
CA GLU A 437 -18.72 11.45 31.83
C GLU A 437 -18.97 12.97 31.76
N ALA A 438 -18.03 13.73 31.21
CA ALA A 438 -18.18 15.17 30.99
C ALA A 438 -19.31 15.47 30.00
N ALA A 439 -19.40 14.72 28.89
CA ALA A 439 -20.46 14.86 27.90
C ALA A 439 -21.84 14.53 28.46
N GLN A 440 -21.96 13.46 29.26
CA GLN A 440 -23.21 13.10 29.96
C GLN A 440 -23.61 14.19 30.97
N THR A 441 -22.65 14.79 31.67
CA THR A 441 -22.89 15.88 32.61
C THR A 441 -23.37 17.14 31.89
N VAL A 442 -22.75 17.51 30.77
CA VAL A 442 -23.20 18.62 29.92
C VAL A 442 -24.59 18.36 29.35
N HIS A 443 -24.89 17.11 28.95
CA HIS A 443 -26.19 16.74 28.41
C HIS A 443 -27.30 16.78 29.48
N LYS A 444 -27.01 16.34 30.71
CA LYS A 444 -27.90 16.47 31.88
C LYS A 444 -28.14 17.94 32.23
N ASN A 445 -27.11 18.78 32.22
CA ASN A 445 -27.22 20.21 32.48
C ASN A 445 -28.04 20.93 31.39
N ARG A 446 -27.82 20.62 30.11
CA ARG A 446 -28.64 21.15 29.00
C ARG A 446 -30.11 20.70 29.09
N ALA A 447 -30.37 19.45 29.49
CA ALA A 447 -31.72 18.95 29.70
C ALA A 447 -32.41 19.65 30.88
N ALA A 448 -31.72 19.88 31.99
CA ALA A 448 -32.21 20.64 33.14
C ALA A 448 -32.51 22.10 32.76
N HIS A 449 -31.64 22.72 31.96
CA HIS A 449 -31.84 24.09 31.50
C HIS A 449 -33.00 24.22 30.50
N ARG A 450 -33.18 23.24 29.60
CA ARG A 450 -34.38 23.14 28.73
C ARG A 450 -35.66 22.97 29.56
N ARG A 451 -35.65 22.15 30.61
CA ARG A 451 -36.81 21.99 31.53
C ARG A 451 -37.13 23.28 32.27
N GLN A 452 -36.14 24.02 32.77
CA GLN A 452 -36.37 25.34 33.39
C GLN A 452 -36.91 26.37 32.39
N LYS A 453 -36.42 26.36 31.14
CA LYS A 453 -36.88 27.28 30.08
C LYS A 453 -38.33 26.98 29.67
N LEU A 454 -38.70 25.71 29.56
CA LEU A 454 -40.08 25.26 29.32
C LEU A 454 -41.01 25.59 30.50
N HIS A 455 -40.54 25.48 31.74
CA HIS A 455 -41.31 25.89 32.91
C HIS A 455 -41.53 27.41 32.99
N ARG A 456 -40.53 28.22 32.59
CA ARG A 456 -40.68 29.67 32.45
C ARG A 456 -41.65 30.04 31.34
N GLN A 457 -41.57 29.37 30.18
CA GLN A 457 -42.48 29.60 29.06
C GLN A 457 -43.93 29.23 29.39
N ARG A 458 -44.17 28.13 30.13
CA ARG A 458 -45.51 27.79 30.63
C ARG A 458 -46.07 28.83 31.60
N ARG A 459 -45.24 29.39 32.50
CA ARG A 459 -45.68 30.46 33.41
C ARG A 459 -46.01 31.77 32.69
N THR A 460 -45.31 32.09 31.60
CA THR A 460 -45.64 33.27 30.80
C THR A 460 -46.91 33.07 29.98
N THR A 461 -47.14 31.89 29.38
CA THR A 461 -48.39 31.60 28.66
C THR A 461 -49.59 31.57 29.59
N ASP A 462 -49.48 31.00 30.80
CA ASP A 462 -50.57 31.03 31.79
C ASP A 462 -50.88 32.47 32.28
N SER A 463 -49.90 33.38 32.26
CA SER A 463 -50.12 34.79 32.59
C SER A 463 -50.71 35.60 31.43
N GLU A 464 -50.36 35.25 30.19
CA GLU A 464 -50.89 35.87 28.98
C GLU A 464 -52.33 35.41 28.71
N GLU A 465 -52.66 34.14 28.93
CA GLU A 465 -54.05 33.63 28.82
C GLU A 465 -54.98 34.25 29.86
N ARG A 466 -54.53 34.47 31.11
CA ARG A 466 -55.31 35.22 32.11
C ARG A 466 -55.53 36.68 31.73
N SER A 467 -54.54 37.33 31.11
CA SER A 467 -54.67 38.70 30.63
C SER A 467 -55.62 38.82 29.42
N PHE A 468 -55.74 37.76 28.61
CA PHE A 468 -56.62 37.71 27.44
C PHE A 468 -58.08 37.44 27.84
N GLU A 469 -58.33 36.61 28.86
CA GLU A 469 -59.68 36.41 29.42
C GLU A 469 -60.19 37.64 30.19
N GLU A 470 -59.33 38.39 30.88
CA GLU A 470 -59.71 39.67 31.52
C GLU A 470 -59.97 40.78 30.49
N ALA A 471 -59.26 40.80 29.35
CA ALA A 471 -59.47 41.78 28.28
C ALA A 471 -60.74 41.53 27.44
N GLN A 472 -61.21 40.27 27.35
CA GLN A 472 -62.48 39.97 26.65
C GLN A 472 -63.73 40.21 27.50
N LEU A 473 -63.61 40.30 28.83
CA LEU A 473 -64.73 40.64 29.73
C LEU A 473 -64.97 42.16 29.89
N LEU A 474 -64.03 43.01 29.48
CA LEU A 474 -64.15 44.48 29.56
C LEU A 474 -64.72 45.15 28.30
N ASN A 475 -64.93 44.40 27.20
CA ASN A 475 -65.50 44.93 25.95
C ASN A 475 -67.03 44.74 25.81
N TRP A 476 -67.73 44.49 26.93
CA TRP A 476 -69.19 44.37 26.99
C TRP A 476 -69.90 45.55 27.69
N PHE A 477 -69.18 46.65 27.96
CA PHE A 477 -69.76 47.91 28.40
C PHE A 477 -68.99 49.09 27.79
N ASN A 478 -69.36 49.50 26.57
CA ASN A 478 -69.63 50.90 26.21
C ASN A 478 -69.97 51.03 24.72
N TRP A 479 -70.95 51.92 24.49
CA TRP A 479 -71.55 52.37 23.23
C TRP A 479 -70.58 52.77 22.12
#